data_AF-J4IB21-F1
#
_entry.id   AF-J4IB21-F1
#
_cell.length_a   1.000
_cell.length_b   1.000
_cell.length_c   1.000
_cell.angle_alpha   90.00
_cell.angle_beta   90.00
_cell.angle_gamma   90.00
#
_symmetry.space_group_name_H-M   'P 1'
#
loop_
_entity.id
_entity.type
_entity.pdbx_description
1 polymer ?
#
loop_
_entity_poly.entity_id
_entity_poly.type
_entity_poly.pdbx_seq_one_letter_code
_entity_poly.pdbx_strand_id
1 'polypeptide(L)'
;MSDNPYTNRPPLKLRNSSESTVNKEPLFGFLQRSVTARQITKAMDGDINPFTKQPHSPQYKKILETRKKLPVFAQMEEFLKMFSNNQVIVMVGETGSGKTTQIPQFVCYSDLPHAKGKLVACTQPHRVTAMSVAKRVADEMDVQLGKQVGYSIQFEDMTEPGTTFLKYMTDGMLLREAVNDPDLSRYSTIILDEAHERTLATDILMGLLKALAKQRFDLKIVVMSATLDALKFQKYLSVSKDGELAPLFKVPGRTHPVEVFYMQEPEPDYVEAATRTVLMIHRAEDPGDILLFLTGEEEIEDSCRKIKLEADDPTTTYF
;
A
#
# COMPACT_ATOMS: atom_id res chain seq x y z
N MET A 1 -54.41 34.75 -34.73
CA MET A 1 -53.72 34.47 -33.45
C MET A 1 -52.69 33.39 -33.75
N SER A 2 -51.45 33.70 -33.42
CA SER A 2 -50.20 33.12 -33.92
C SER A 2 -50.01 31.64 -33.59
N ASP A 3 -49.74 30.84 -34.63
CA ASP A 3 -49.04 29.55 -34.52
C ASP A 3 -47.65 29.79 -33.94
N ASN A 4 -47.42 29.25 -32.73
CA ASN A 4 -46.11 29.28 -32.08
C ASN A 4 -45.34 28.01 -32.47
N PRO A 5 -44.27 28.09 -33.28
CA PRO A 5 -43.51 26.91 -33.71
C PRO A 5 -42.69 26.26 -32.57
N TYR A 6 -42.72 26.79 -31.35
CA TYR A 6 -41.98 26.26 -30.20
C TYR A 6 -42.80 25.38 -29.23
N THR A 7 -44.11 25.19 -29.46
CA THR A 7 -44.97 24.40 -28.55
C THR A 7 -45.23 22.96 -28.98
N ASN A 8 -44.77 22.52 -30.16
CA ASN A 8 -44.86 21.12 -30.58
C ASN A 8 -43.62 20.33 -30.15
N ARG A 9 -43.53 19.99 -28.85
CA ARG A 9 -42.66 18.89 -28.42
C ARG A 9 -43.30 17.57 -28.82
N PRO A 10 -42.63 16.70 -29.59
CA PRO A 10 -43.12 15.34 -29.76
C PRO A 10 -43.12 14.64 -28.40
N PRO A 11 -44.03 13.68 -28.14
CA PRO A 11 -44.00 12.92 -26.90
C PRO A 11 -42.61 12.31 -26.76
N LEU A 12 -41.98 12.53 -25.61
CA LEU A 12 -40.76 11.82 -25.22
C LEU A 12 -41.07 10.34 -25.33
N LYS A 13 -40.65 9.70 -26.42
CA LYS A 13 -40.48 8.26 -26.45
C LYS A 13 -39.49 7.98 -25.33
N LEU A 14 -39.99 7.44 -24.22
CA LEU A 14 -39.21 6.70 -23.25
C LEU A 14 -38.40 5.70 -24.04
N ARG A 15 -37.15 6.07 -24.32
CA ARG A 15 -36.18 5.17 -24.89
C ARG A 15 -35.93 4.21 -23.74
N ASN A 16 -36.50 3.01 -23.84
CA ASN A 16 -36.10 1.86 -23.04
C ASN A 16 -34.64 1.56 -23.38
N SER A 17 -33.71 2.39 -22.90
CA SER A 17 -32.29 2.11 -22.89
C SER A 17 -32.05 1.20 -21.68
N SER A 18 -32.15 -0.09 -21.97
CA SER A 18 -31.33 -1.14 -21.37
C SER A 18 -31.24 -1.16 -19.83
N GLU A 19 -32.19 -1.85 -19.19
CA GLU A 19 -31.97 -2.50 -17.89
C GLU A 19 -30.72 -3.42 -17.89
N SER A 20 -30.20 -3.78 -19.07
CA SER A 20 -29.00 -4.60 -19.25
C SER A 20 -27.65 -3.88 -19.10
N THR A 21 -27.60 -2.54 -19.05
CA THR A 21 -26.34 -1.79 -18.89
C THR A 21 -26.05 -1.40 -17.44
N VAL A 22 -27.08 -1.23 -16.60
CA VAL A 22 -26.90 -0.86 -15.18
C VAL A 22 -26.22 -2.01 -14.40
N ASN A 23 -26.51 -3.26 -14.76
CA ASN A 23 -25.86 -4.45 -14.18
C ASN A 23 -24.42 -4.71 -14.67
N LYS A 24 -23.85 -3.84 -15.52
CA LYS A 24 -22.47 -3.99 -16.05
C LYS A 24 -21.44 -3.07 -15.41
N GLU A 25 -21.84 -2.12 -14.57
CA GLU A 25 -20.86 -1.27 -13.89
C GLU A 25 -20.14 -2.06 -12.78
N PRO A 26 -18.80 -2.18 -12.80
CA PRO A 26 -18.09 -3.08 -11.88
C PRO A 26 -18.26 -2.77 -10.38
N LEU A 27 -18.53 -1.51 -10.03
CA LEU A 27 -18.74 -1.06 -8.65
C LEU A 27 -20.22 -0.86 -8.29
N PHE A 28 -21.15 -1.35 -9.12
CA PHE A 28 -22.57 -1.20 -8.86
C PHE A 28 -22.95 -1.81 -7.50
N GLY A 29 -23.67 -1.04 -6.68
CA GLY A 29 -24.11 -1.45 -5.35
C GLY A 29 -23.03 -1.42 -4.26
N PHE A 30 -21.83 -0.91 -4.54
CA PHE A 30 -20.83 -0.68 -3.52
C PHE A 30 -21.27 0.51 -2.65
N LEU A 31 -21.32 0.30 -1.34
CA LEU A 31 -21.61 1.33 -0.35
C LEU A 31 -20.37 1.57 0.50
N GLN A 32 -20.06 2.85 0.74
CA GLN A 32 -18.88 3.26 1.49
C GLN A 32 -18.79 2.51 2.83
N ARG A 33 -17.65 1.87 3.07
CA ARG A 33 -17.33 1.10 4.29
C ARG A 33 -18.35 0.00 4.58
N SER A 34 -19.07 -0.48 3.57
CA SER A 34 -20.08 -1.55 3.66
C SER A 34 -19.95 -2.50 2.47
N VAL A 35 -18.71 -2.75 2.03
CA VAL A 35 -18.37 -3.61 0.91
C VAL A 35 -17.81 -4.93 1.44
N THR A 36 -18.26 -6.05 0.85
CA THR A 36 -17.79 -7.40 1.19
C THR A 36 -16.62 -7.84 0.31
N ALA A 37 -15.81 -8.79 0.77
CA ALA A 37 -14.72 -9.37 -0.01
C ALA A 37 -15.22 -10.01 -1.31
N ARG A 38 -16.43 -10.60 -1.28
CA ARG A 38 -17.07 -11.17 -2.48
C ARG A 38 -17.36 -10.10 -3.54
N GLN A 39 -17.84 -8.92 -3.14
CA GLN A 39 -18.07 -7.81 -4.07
C GLN A 39 -16.76 -7.34 -4.69
N ILE A 40 -15.72 -7.13 -3.88
CA ILE A 40 -14.40 -6.71 -4.35
C ILE A 40 -13.81 -7.74 -5.31
N THR A 41 -13.82 -9.02 -4.93
CA THR A 41 -13.28 -10.11 -5.77
C THR A 41 -14.01 -10.17 -7.11
N LYS A 42 -15.34 -10.04 -7.12
CA LYS A 42 -16.13 -9.98 -8.37
C LYS A 42 -15.74 -8.79 -9.24
N ALA A 43 -15.47 -7.63 -8.63
CA ALA A 43 -15.03 -6.44 -9.37
C ALA A 43 -13.61 -6.60 -9.94
N MET A 44 -12.70 -7.22 -9.18
CA MET A 44 -11.34 -7.54 -9.62
C MET A 44 -11.30 -8.60 -10.74
N ASP A 45 -12.16 -9.62 -10.63
CA ASP A 45 -12.23 -10.72 -11.63
C ASP A 45 -13.00 -10.33 -12.90
N GLY A 46 -13.66 -9.17 -12.91
CA GLY A 46 -14.39 -8.67 -14.07
C GLY A 46 -13.47 -8.36 -15.25
N ASP A 47 -14.05 -8.28 -16.46
CA ASP A 47 -13.27 -7.93 -17.65
C ASP A 47 -12.99 -6.42 -17.79
N ILE A 48 -13.70 -5.58 -17.03
CA ILE A 48 -13.61 -4.12 -17.09
C ILE A 48 -13.04 -3.59 -15.78
N ASN A 49 -12.01 -2.76 -15.88
CA ASN A 49 -11.41 -2.06 -14.76
C ASN A 49 -12.43 -1.14 -14.07
N PRO A 50 -12.69 -1.32 -12.76
CA PRO A 50 -13.70 -0.56 -12.03
C PRO A 50 -13.46 0.95 -12.01
N PHE A 51 -12.19 1.37 -12.10
CA PHE A 51 -11.76 2.76 -11.91
C PHE A 51 -11.54 3.50 -13.22
N THR A 52 -11.08 2.83 -14.28
CA THR A 52 -10.85 3.46 -15.59
C THR A 52 -11.96 3.18 -16.61
N LYS A 53 -12.82 2.20 -16.33
CA LYS A 53 -13.85 1.69 -17.24
C LYS A 53 -13.31 1.13 -18.56
N GLN A 54 -12.01 0.82 -18.61
CA GLN A 54 -11.36 0.16 -19.75
C GLN A 54 -11.25 -1.34 -19.51
N PRO A 55 -11.13 -2.18 -20.56
CA PRO A 55 -10.86 -3.60 -20.39
C PRO A 55 -9.56 -3.84 -19.63
N HIS A 56 -9.55 -4.84 -18.75
CA HIS A 56 -8.33 -5.24 -18.04
C HIS A 56 -7.29 -5.84 -18.98
N SER A 57 -6.02 -5.48 -18.77
CA SER A 57 -4.90 -6.02 -19.53
C SER A 57 -4.64 -7.50 -19.19
N PRO A 58 -4.03 -8.28 -20.11
CA PRO A 58 -3.58 -9.63 -19.79
C PRO A 58 -2.56 -9.66 -18.64
N GLN A 59 -1.73 -8.61 -18.54
CA GLN A 59 -0.75 -8.46 -17.48
C GLN A 59 -1.42 -8.31 -16.10
N TYR A 60 -2.50 -7.52 -16.01
CA TYR A 60 -3.31 -7.41 -14.80
C TYR A 60 -3.80 -8.77 -14.32
N LYS A 61 -4.40 -9.58 -15.22
CA LYS A 61 -4.91 -10.91 -14.85
C LYS A 61 -3.81 -11.80 -14.28
N LYS A 62 -2.61 -11.78 -14.88
CA LYS A 62 -1.44 -12.52 -14.36
C LYS A 62 -1.01 -12.03 -12.97
N ILE A 63 -0.97 -10.71 -12.77
CA ILE A 63 -0.58 -10.10 -11.49
C ILE A 63 -1.62 -10.41 -10.40
N LEU A 64 -2.91 -10.36 -10.72
CA LEU A 64 -4.01 -10.65 -9.80
C LEU A 64 -3.93 -12.08 -9.25
N GLU A 65 -3.63 -13.06 -10.09
CA GLU A 65 -3.47 -14.45 -9.66
C GLU A 65 -2.31 -14.64 -8.66
N THR A 66 -1.23 -13.87 -8.79
CA THR A 66 -0.15 -13.86 -7.79
C THR A 66 -0.59 -13.17 -6.50
N ARG A 67 -1.33 -12.05 -6.60
CA ARG A 67 -1.83 -11.29 -5.43
C ARG A 67 -2.80 -12.09 -4.57
N LYS A 68 -3.67 -12.89 -5.19
CA LYS A 68 -4.61 -13.79 -4.49
C LYS A 68 -3.93 -14.81 -3.57
N LYS A 69 -2.65 -15.10 -3.80
CA LYS A 69 -1.84 -16.02 -2.98
C LYS A 69 -1.20 -15.35 -1.77
N LEU A 70 -1.26 -14.02 -1.66
CA LEU A 70 -0.67 -13.29 -0.53
C LEU A 70 -1.48 -13.55 0.76
N PRO A 71 -0.83 -13.70 1.92
CA PRO A 71 -1.51 -13.94 3.19
C PRO A 71 -2.61 -12.92 3.51
N VAL A 72 -2.36 -11.64 3.24
CA VAL A 72 -3.33 -10.57 3.49
C VAL A 72 -4.60 -10.70 2.63
N PHE A 73 -4.51 -11.27 1.43
CA PHE A 73 -5.66 -11.42 0.54
C PHE A 73 -6.66 -12.43 1.10
N ALA A 74 -6.16 -13.52 1.70
CA ALA A 74 -7.00 -14.54 2.33
C ALA A 74 -7.85 -13.99 3.49
N GLN A 75 -7.40 -12.91 4.14
CA GLN A 75 -8.11 -12.26 5.24
C GLN A 75 -8.83 -10.96 4.85
N MET A 76 -9.06 -10.72 3.55
CA MET A 76 -9.72 -9.50 3.08
C MET A 76 -11.08 -9.27 3.75
N GLU A 77 -11.90 -10.30 3.92
CA GLU A 77 -13.23 -10.16 4.57
C GLU A 77 -13.11 -9.70 6.03
N GLU A 78 -12.17 -10.27 6.77
CA GLU A 78 -11.92 -9.91 8.17
C GLU A 78 -11.40 -8.48 8.30
N PHE A 79 -10.47 -8.08 7.42
CA PHE A 79 -9.98 -6.71 7.34
C PHE A 79 -11.13 -5.73 7.06
N LEU A 80 -11.96 -6.00 6.05
CA LEU A 80 -13.08 -5.12 5.67
C LEU A 80 -14.07 -4.94 6.82
N LYS A 81 -14.44 -6.03 7.50
CA LYS A 81 -15.32 -5.98 8.67
C LYS A 81 -14.72 -5.10 9.78
N MET A 82 -13.42 -5.24 10.05
CA MET A 82 -12.74 -4.41 11.04
C MET A 82 -12.69 -2.95 10.59
N PHE A 83 -12.36 -2.69 9.32
CA PHE A 83 -12.29 -1.37 8.71
C PHE A 83 -13.63 -0.63 8.73
N SER A 84 -14.74 -1.33 8.50
CA SER A 84 -16.08 -0.76 8.61
C SER A 84 -16.38 -0.27 10.03
N ASN A 85 -16.14 -1.13 11.01
CA ASN A 85 -16.60 -0.94 12.38
C ASN A 85 -15.70 -0.03 13.24
N ASN A 86 -14.44 0.19 12.83
CA ASN A 86 -13.47 0.88 13.67
C ASN A 86 -12.88 2.09 12.97
N GLN A 87 -12.70 3.19 13.69
CA GLN A 87 -12.08 4.40 13.14
C GLN A 87 -10.57 4.23 12.96
N VAL A 88 -9.91 3.61 13.95
CA VAL A 88 -8.46 3.39 13.98
C VAL A 88 -8.19 1.89 14.07
N ILE A 89 -7.26 1.38 13.26
CA ILE A 89 -6.85 -0.02 13.26
C ILE A 89 -5.33 -0.11 13.34
N VAL A 90 -4.84 -0.99 14.21
CA VAL A 90 -3.43 -1.42 14.21
C VAL A 90 -3.35 -2.72 13.44
N MET A 91 -2.42 -2.81 12.50
CA MET A 91 -2.22 -3.99 11.68
C MET A 91 -0.78 -4.49 11.83
N VAL A 92 -0.64 -5.79 12.07
CA VAL A 92 0.65 -6.46 12.14
C VAL A 92 0.68 -7.65 11.19
N GLY A 93 1.77 -7.80 10.47
CA GLY A 93 2.03 -8.94 9.60
C GLY A 93 3.45 -8.90 9.09
N GLU A 94 4.04 -10.04 8.78
CA GLU A 94 5.45 -10.12 8.39
C GLU A 94 5.73 -9.36 7.06
N THR A 95 6.99 -9.06 6.80
CA THR A 95 7.42 -8.54 5.49
C THR A 95 7.04 -9.54 4.40
N GLY A 96 6.64 -9.04 3.23
CA GLY A 96 6.16 -9.90 2.13
C GLY A 96 4.72 -10.43 2.28
N SER A 97 4.02 -10.20 3.40
CA SER A 97 2.61 -10.60 3.56
C SER A 97 1.62 -9.81 2.68
N GLY A 98 2.06 -8.72 2.05
CA GLY A 98 1.29 -7.91 1.11
C GLY A 98 0.61 -6.67 1.70
N LYS A 99 0.92 -6.26 2.94
CA LYS A 99 0.28 -5.11 3.63
C LYS A 99 0.30 -3.84 2.79
N THR A 100 1.49 -3.39 2.43
CA THR A 100 1.79 -2.15 1.72
C THR A 100 1.12 -2.04 0.36
N THR A 101 0.94 -3.16 -0.34
CA THR A 101 0.35 -3.19 -1.68
C THR A 101 -1.16 -3.44 -1.64
N GLN A 102 -1.64 -4.38 -0.82
CA GLN A 102 -3.05 -4.81 -0.88
C GLN A 102 -3.99 -4.00 0.02
N ILE A 103 -3.54 -3.60 1.22
CA ILE A 103 -4.41 -2.88 2.18
C ILE A 103 -4.92 -1.55 1.61
N PRO A 104 -4.07 -0.68 1.02
CA PRO A 104 -4.57 0.54 0.41
C PRO A 104 -5.56 0.29 -0.72
N GLN A 105 -5.40 -0.79 -1.49
CA GLN A 105 -6.37 -1.18 -2.53
C GLN A 105 -7.70 -1.62 -1.92
N PHE A 106 -7.69 -2.46 -0.89
CA PHE A 106 -8.92 -2.88 -0.18
C PHE A 106 -9.66 -1.67 0.40
N VAL A 107 -8.91 -0.72 0.97
CA VAL A 107 -9.43 0.57 1.42
C VAL A 107 -10.05 1.35 0.26
N CYS A 108 -9.40 1.44 -0.92
CA CYS A 108 -9.98 2.16 -2.06
C CYS A 108 -11.30 1.54 -2.56
N TYR A 109 -11.42 0.22 -2.56
CA TYR A 109 -12.66 -0.47 -2.91
C TYR A 109 -13.76 -0.29 -1.85
N SER A 110 -13.40 -0.20 -0.56
CA SER A 110 -14.36 -0.08 0.55
C SER A 110 -14.76 1.37 0.83
N ASP A 111 -13.78 2.27 0.99
CA ASP A 111 -13.98 3.68 1.36
C ASP A 111 -14.41 4.56 0.17
N LEU A 112 -14.23 4.08 -1.07
CA LEU A 112 -14.62 4.75 -2.32
C LEU A 112 -14.19 6.23 -2.38
N PRO A 113 -12.90 6.55 -2.17
CA PRO A 113 -12.40 7.93 -2.09
C PRO A 113 -12.75 8.76 -3.33
N HIS A 114 -12.67 8.15 -4.52
CA HIS A 114 -12.99 8.75 -5.81
C HIS A 114 -14.47 9.20 -5.93
N ALA A 115 -15.41 8.49 -5.29
CA ALA A 115 -16.82 8.86 -5.31
C ALA A 115 -17.15 10.07 -4.41
N LYS A 116 -16.22 10.44 -3.52
CA LYS A 116 -16.38 11.54 -2.56
C LYS A 116 -15.43 12.72 -2.81
N GLY A 117 -14.59 12.65 -3.84
CA GLY A 117 -13.54 13.66 -4.07
C GLY A 117 -12.51 13.70 -2.93
N LYS A 118 -12.28 12.55 -2.28
CA LYS A 118 -11.27 12.38 -1.22
C LYS A 118 -10.15 11.47 -1.71
N LEU A 119 -9.09 11.37 -0.92
CA LEU A 119 -7.94 10.52 -1.18
C LEU A 119 -7.70 9.54 -0.02
N VAL A 120 -7.03 8.44 -0.35
CA VAL A 120 -6.35 7.56 0.60
C VAL A 120 -4.86 7.90 0.55
N ALA A 121 -4.28 8.27 1.69
CA ALA A 121 -2.83 8.42 1.84
C ALA A 121 -2.24 7.13 2.41
N CYS A 122 -1.12 6.66 1.83
CA CYS A 122 -0.29 5.62 2.44
C CYS A 122 1.13 6.15 2.56
N THR A 123 1.60 6.36 3.78
CA THR A 123 2.95 6.87 4.01
C THR A 123 3.98 5.76 3.95
N GLN A 124 5.20 6.10 3.55
CA GLN A 124 6.39 5.25 3.59
C GLN A 124 7.54 6.07 4.19
N PRO A 125 8.41 5.50 5.04
CA PRO A 125 9.54 6.23 5.60
C PRO A 125 10.53 6.75 4.53
N HIS A 126 10.73 5.96 3.47
CA HIS A 126 11.75 6.23 2.45
C HIS A 126 11.14 6.64 1.10
N ARG A 127 11.81 7.59 0.43
CA ARG A 127 11.40 8.12 -0.89
C ARG A 127 11.34 7.03 -1.96
N VAL A 128 12.38 6.20 -2.05
CA VAL A 128 12.49 5.13 -3.06
C VAL A 128 11.35 4.12 -2.89
N THR A 129 11.01 3.77 -1.64
CA THR A 129 9.89 2.87 -1.34
C THR A 129 8.55 3.47 -1.73
N ALA A 130 8.30 4.74 -1.44
CA ALA A 130 7.07 5.42 -1.86
C ALA A 130 6.88 5.37 -3.39
N MET A 131 7.93 5.65 -4.16
CA MET A 131 7.90 5.63 -5.63
C MET A 131 7.69 4.21 -6.17
N SER A 132 8.48 3.24 -5.69
CA SER A 132 8.48 1.88 -6.21
C SER A 132 7.16 1.17 -5.90
N VAL A 133 6.62 1.35 -4.68
CA VAL A 133 5.32 0.81 -4.28
C VAL A 133 4.19 1.46 -5.07
N ALA A 134 4.21 2.79 -5.26
CA ALA A 134 3.20 3.46 -6.07
C ALA A 134 3.16 2.93 -7.50
N LYS A 135 4.34 2.76 -8.12
CA LYS A 135 4.46 2.19 -9.46
C LYS A 135 3.94 0.76 -9.49
N ARG A 136 4.35 -0.07 -8.53
CA ARG A 136 3.88 -1.45 -8.40
C ARG A 136 2.36 -1.51 -8.27
N VAL A 137 1.76 -0.68 -7.43
CA VAL A 137 0.31 -0.69 -7.18
C VAL A 137 -0.47 -0.11 -8.35
N ALA A 138 0.08 0.86 -9.08
CA ALA A 138 -0.50 1.31 -10.35
C ALA A 138 -0.57 0.15 -11.36
N ASP A 139 0.48 -0.66 -11.48
CA ASP A 139 0.49 -1.85 -12.33
C ASP A 139 -0.49 -2.93 -11.81
N GLU A 140 -0.58 -3.13 -10.48
CA GLU A 140 -1.55 -4.07 -9.87
C GLU A 140 -3.01 -3.64 -10.06
N MET A 141 -3.28 -2.34 -10.14
CA MET A 141 -4.62 -1.79 -10.38
C MET A 141 -4.90 -1.55 -11.88
N ASP A 142 -3.94 -1.87 -12.76
CA ASP A 142 -4.03 -1.69 -14.21
C ASP A 142 -4.36 -0.23 -14.60
N VAL A 143 -3.65 0.70 -13.96
CA VAL A 143 -3.79 2.14 -14.17
C VAL A 143 -2.45 2.79 -14.47
N GLN A 144 -2.48 3.95 -15.12
CA GLN A 144 -1.27 4.74 -15.32
C GLN A 144 -0.85 5.41 -14.00
N LEU A 145 0.43 5.28 -13.65
CA LEU A 145 1.00 6.01 -12.51
C LEU A 145 0.84 7.53 -12.73
N GLY A 146 0.40 8.23 -11.69
CA GLY A 146 0.06 9.65 -11.72
C GLY A 146 -1.41 9.92 -12.03
N LYS A 147 -2.18 8.93 -12.52
CA LYS A 147 -3.64 9.02 -12.67
C LYS A 147 -4.31 8.58 -11.36
N GLN A 148 -4.92 7.40 -11.30
CA GLN A 148 -5.68 6.93 -10.13
C GLN A 148 -4.79 6.64 -8.91
N VAL A 149 -3.60 6.10 -9.17
CA VAL A 149 -2.54 5.84 -8.19
C VAL A 149 -1.37 6.76 -8.50
N GLY A 150 -0.80 7.41 -7.48
CA GLY A 150 0.33 8.31 -7.63
C GLY A 150 1.21 8.37 -6.38
N TYR A 151 2.27 9.17 -6.44
CA TYR A 151 3.09 9.45 -5.26
C TYR A 151 3.42 10.93 -5.09
N SER A 152 3.73 11.33 -3.86
CA SER A 152 4.25 12.66 -3.54
C SER A 152 5.41 12.54 -2.58
N ILE A 153 6.59 12.98 -3.02
CA ILE A 153 7.83 13.00 -2.24
C ILE A 153 8.42 14.41 -2.27
N GLN A 154 9.48 14.63 -1.50
CA GLN A 154 10.15 15.91 -1.54
C GLN A 154 10.67 16.20 -2.95
N PHE A 155 10.30 17.37 -3.47
CA PHE A 155 10.66 17.90 -4.80
C PHE A 155 9.98 17.22 -6.00
N GLU A 156 9.10 16.24 -5.79
CA GLU A 156 8.44 15.53 -6.89
C GLU A 156 7.03 15.10 -6.49
N ASP A 157 6.03 15.52 -7.25
CA ASP A 157 4.64 15.12 -7.08
C ASP A 157 4.11 14.52 -8.38
N MET A 158 3.91 13.20 -8.37
CA MET A 158 3.38 12.40 -9.46
C MET A 158 1.91 12.08 -9.16
N THR A 159 1.07 13.11 -9.11
CA THR A 159 -0.39 13.00 -8.92
C THR A 159 -1.15 13.95 -9.84
N GLU A 160 -2.37 13.56 -10.22
CA GLU A 160 -3.26 14.36 -11.06
C GLU A 160 -4.49 14.79 -10.23
N PRO A 161 -4.67 16.10 -9.98
CA PRO A 161 -5.84 16.61 -9.27
C PRO A 161 -7.15 16.14 -9.91
N GLY A 162 -8.09 15.66 -9.08
CA GLY A 162 -9.38 15.15 -9.52
C GLY A 162 -9.38 13.71 -10.03
N THR A 163 -8.22 13.13 -10.34
CA THR A 163 -8.09 11.74 -10.79
C THR A 163 -7.44 10.85 -9.73
N THR A 164 -6.38 11.31 -9.08
CA THR A 164 -5.68 10.53 -8.05
C THR A 164 -6.52 10.37 -6.80
N PHE A 165 -6.76 9.13 -6.40
CA PHE A 165 -7.47 8.81 -5.16
C PHE A 165 -6.68 7.88 -4.23
N LEU A 166 -5.58 7.27 -4.70
CA LEU A 166 -4.60 6.56 -3.88
C LEU A 166 -3.24 7.22 -4.04
N LYS A 167 -2.73 7.81 -2.95
CA LYS A 167 -1.46 8.51 -2.94
C LYS A 167 -0.50 7.83 -1.97
N TYR A 168 0.63 7.36 -2.49
CA TYR A 168 1.77 6.98 -1.67
C TYR A 168 2.64 8.22 -1.42
N MET A 169 3.16 8.40 -0.22
CA MET A 169 3.99 9.58 0.06
C MET A 169 4.96 9.32 1.18
N THR A 170 5.94 10.19 1.37
CA THR A 170 6.75 10.11 2.59
C THR A 170 6.01 10.66 3.79
N ASP A 171 6.35 10.18 4.99
CA ASP A 171 5.84 10.72 6.26
C ASP A 171 6.03 12.25 6.31
N GLY A 172 7.21 12.73 5.93
CA GLY A 172 7.52 14.16 5.92
C GLY A 172 6.65 14.98 4.96
N MET A 173 6.21 14.40 3.84
CA MET A 173 5.28 15.09 2.94
C MET A 173 3.88 15.19 3.54
N LEU A 174 3.38 14.13 4.20
CA LEU A 174 2.07 14.18 4.86
C LEU A 174 2.11 15.17 6.04
N LEU A 175 3.19 15.18 6.80
CA LEU A 175 3.40 16.13 7.89
C LEU A 175 3.40 17.57 7.37
N ARG A 176 4.06 17.83 6.24
CA ARG A 176 4.03 19.16 5.59
C ARG A 176 2.62 19.55 5.13
N GLU A 177 1.86 18.60 4.59
CA GLU A 177 0.46 18.87 4.26
C GLU A 177 -0.38 19.18 5.51
N ALA A 178 -0.16 18.48 6.62
CA ALA A 178 -0.84 18.72 7.90
C ALA A 178 -0.55 20.11 8.50
N VAL A 179 0.59 20.72 8.18
CA VAL A 179 0.89 22.11 8.59
C VAL A 179 -0.01 23.11 7.86
N ASN A 180 -0.32 22.86 6.59
CA ASN A 180 -1.14 23.76 5.77
C ASN A 180 -2.65 23.45 5.89
N ASP A 181 -3.01 22.18 6.07
CA ASP A 181 -4.37 21.69 6.29
C ASP A 181 -4.37 20.82 7.56
N PRO A 182 -4.51 21.41 8.75
CA PRO A 182 -4.50 20.69 10.03
C PRO A 182 -5.60 19.64 10.16
N ASP A 183 -6.71 19.83 9.45
CA ASP A 183 -7.80 18.87 9.42
C ASP A 183 -7.52 17.71 8.46
N LEU A 184 -6.48 17.79 7.62
CA LEU A 184 -6.18 16.84 6.55
C LEU A 184 -7.42 16.55 5.69
N SER A 185 -8.15 17.62 5.38
CA SER A 185 -9.50 17.60 4.82
C SER A 185 -9.60 16.81 3.52
N ARG A 186 -8.53 16.74 2.72
CA ARG A 186 -8.52 15.99 1.45
C ARG A 186 -8.59 14.47 1.62
N TYR A 187 -8.25 13.95 2.80
CA TYR A 187 -8.15 12.51 3.03
C TYR A 187 -9.40 11.96 3.73
N SER A 188 -9.85 10.79 3.27
CA SER A 188 -10.88 9.98 3.93
C SER A 188 -10.27 8.84 4.75
N THR A 189 -9.10 8.35 4.33
CA THR A 189 -8.30 7.36 5.05
C THR A 189 -6.82 7.72 5.00
N ILE A 190 -6.12 7.57 6.12
CA ILE A 190 -4.66 7.69 6.21
C ILE A 190 -4.09 6.38 6.72
N ILE A 191 -3.07 5.87 6.03
CA ILE A 191 -2.37 4.64 6.33
C ILE A 191 -0.93 5.03 6.67
N LEU A 192 -0.51 4.81 7.92
CA LEU A 192 0.90 4.90 8.31
C LEU A 192 1.53 3.53 8.15
N ASP A 193 2.33 3.35 7.10
CA ASP A 193 3.04 2.09 6.87
C ASP A 193 4.43 2.11 7.51
N GLU A 194 4.96 0.92 7.77
CA GLU A 194 6.27 0.72 8.41
C GLU A 194 6.48 1.56 9.67
N ALA A 195 5.43 1.71 10.47
CA ALA A 195 5.45 2.49 11.72
C ALA A 195 6.48 1.97 12.75
N HIS A 196 6.99 0.76 12.54
CA HIS A 196 8.05 0.15 13.33
C HIS A 196 9.43 0.80 13.15
N GLU A 197 9.66 1.54 12.06
CA GLU A 197 10.91 2.29 11.87
C GLU A 197 11.00 3.51 12.80
N ARG A 198 9.87 3.97 13.36
CA ARG A 198 9.81 5.00 14.41
C ARG A 198 10.57 6.29 14.03
N THR A 199 10.44 6.71 12.77
CA THR A 199 10.99 7.99 12.32
C THR A 199 10.35 9.15 13.08
N LEU A 200 11.07 10.27 13.22
CA LEU A 200 10.54 11.48 13.88
C LEU A 200 9.22 11.94 13.24
N ALA A 201 9.14 11.90 11.90
CA ALA A 201 7.94 12.30 11.18
C ALA A 201 6.76 11.37 11.45
N THR A 202 6.97 10.04 11.46
CA THR A 202 5.94 9.06 11.82
C THR A 202 5.44 9.26 13.25
N ASP A 203 6.33 9.45 14.22
CA ASP A 203 5.94 9.65 15.63
C ASP A 203 5.12 10.95 15.82
N ILE A 204 5.50 12.05 15.15
CA ILE A 204 4.73 13.30 15.16
C ILE A 204 3.35 13.08 14.50
N LEU A 205 3.32 12.44 13.32
CA LEU A 205 2.06 12.14 12.61
C LEU A 205 1.11 11.30 13.46
N MET A 206 1.60 10.29 14.17
CA MET A 206 0.76 9.49 15.07
C MET A 206 0.11 10.34 16.16
N GLY A 207 0.83 11.30 16.74
CA GLY A 207 0.29 12.23 17.72
C GLY A 207 -0.79 13.16 17.14
N LEU A 208 -0.51 13.73 15.97
CA LEU A 208 -1.47 14.60 15.25
C LEU A 208 -2.72 13.83 14.85
N LEU A 209 -2.58 12.65 14.25
CA LEU A 209 -3.68 11.81 13.80
C LEU A 209 -4.53 11.29 14.96
N LYS A 210 -3.93 10.96 16.10
CA LYS A 210 -4.68 10.61 17.33
C LYS A 210 -5.53 11.78 17.81
N ALA A 211 -5.00 13.00 17.80
CA ALA A 211 -5.77 14.19 18.17
C ALA A 211 -6.89 14.46 17.16
N LEU A 212 -6.57 14.38 15.87
CA LEU A 212 -7.51 14.60 14.77
C LEU A 212 -8.64 13.56 14.75
N ALA A 213 -8.36 12.30 15.05
CA ALA A 213 -9.37 11.23 15.13
C ALA A 213 -10.51 11.57 16.12
N LYS A 214 -10.21 12.29 17.20
CA LYS A 214 -11.22 12.72 18.19
C LYS A 214 -12.14 13.83 17.67
N GLN A 215 -11.75 14.51 16.59
CA GLN A 215 -12.47 15.63 15.98
C GLN A 215 -13.14 15.22 14.65
N ARG A 216 -12.45 14.41 13.85
CA ARG A 216 -12.89 13.90 12.55
C ARG A 216 -13.28 12.42 12.59
N PHE A 217 -14.50 12.15 13.04
CA PHE A 217 -15.06 10.79 13.06
C PHE A 217 -15.23 10.16 11.67
N ASP A 218 -15.21 10.98 10.62
CA ASP A 218 -15.25 10.54 9.23
C ASP A 218 -13.89 10.00 8.74
N LEU A 219 -12.77 10.41 9.35
CA LEU A 219 -11.42 9.96 8.98
C LEU A 219 -11.14 8.55 9.51
N LYS A 220 -10.69 7.65 8.63
CA LYS A 220 -10.15 6.34 9.02
C LYS A 220 -8.62 6.39 9.12
N ILE A 221 -8.07 5.67 10.10
CA ILE A 221 -6.61 5.57 10.28
C ILE A 221 -6.23 4.09 10.37
N VAL A 222 -5.24 3.68 9.58
CA VAL A 222 -4.64 2.35 9.66
C VAL A 222 -3.15 2.52 9.95
N VAL A 223 -2.65 1.84 10.97
CA VAL A 223 -1.21 1.85 11.30
C VAL A 223 -0.68 0.44 11.09
N MET A 224 0.20 0.28 10.10
CA MET A 224 0.76 -1.00 9.71
C MET A 224 2.20 -1.13 10.23
N SER A 225 2.53 -2.31 10.74
CA SER A 225 3.85 -2.62 11.28
C SER A 225 4.23 -4.06 10.93
N ALA A 226 5.52 -4.30 10.68
CA ALA A 226 6.05 -5.65 10.55
C ALA A 226 6.39 -6.31 11.90
N THR A 227 6.52 -5.54 12.97
CA THR A 227 7.06 -6.00 14.25
C THR A 227 5.99 -6.16 15.34
N LEU A 228 6.32 -6.98 16.35
CA LEU A 228 5.41 -7.51 17.36
C LEU A 228 4.98 -6.52 18.46
N ASP A 229 5.48 -5.28 18.52
CA ASP A 229 5.07 -4.31 19.56
C ASP A 229 3.68 -3.70 19.30
N ALA A 230 2.75 -4.54 18.84
CA ALA A 230 1.36 -4.23 18.56
C ALA A 230 0.67 -3.60 19.76
N LEU A 231 0.93 -4.14 20.96
CA LEU A 231 0.24 -3.71 22.18
C LEU A 231 0.54 -2.23 22.51
N LYS A 232 1.77 -1.76 22.27
CA LYS A 232 2.12 -0.36 22.47
C LYS A 232 1.37 0.55 21.50
N PHE A 233 1.31 0.18 20.22
CA PHE A 233 0.53 0.93 19.23
C PHE A 233 -0.97 0.93 19.57
N GLN A 234 -1.54 -0.21 19.97
CA GLN A 234 -2.95 -0.30 20.36
C GLN A 234 -3.30 0.57 21.56
N LYS A 235 -2.45 0.58 22.58
CA LYS A 235 -2.58 1.44 23.77
C LYS A 235 -2.43 2.91 23.40
N TYR A 236 -1.47 3.24 22.55
CA TYR A 236 -1.24 4.61 22.14
C TYR A 236 -2.38 5.14 21.28
N LEU A 237 -2.90 4.35 20.34
CA LEU A 237 -3.92 4.76 19.37
C LEU A 237 -5.36 4.52 19.88
N SER A 238 -5.54 4.22 21.16
CA SER A 238 -6.87 4.20 21.76
C SER A 238 -7.50 5.61 21.69
N VAL A 239 -8.57 5.70 20.91
CA VAL A 239 -9.37 6.92 20.75
C VAL A 239 -10.79 6.77 21.33
N SER A 240 -11.18 5.54 21.69
CA SER A 240 -12.44 5.27 22.37
C SER A 240 -12.47 5.95 23.76
N LYS A 241 -13.64 6.48 24.13
CA LYS A 241 -13.85 7.11 25.44
C LYS A 241 -13.76 6.09 26.59
N ASP A 242 -14.01 4.82 26.29
CA ASP A 242 -14.08 3.74 27.28
C ASP A 242 -12.70 3.13 27.59
N GLY A 243 -11.62 3.70 27.05
CA GLY A 243 -10.25 3.22 27.29
C GLY A 243 -9.91 1.91 26.56
N GLU A 244 -10.77 1.47 25.66
CA GLU A 244 -10.54 0.27 24.84
C GLU A 244 -9.32 0.43 23.94
N LEU A 245 -8.56 -0.66 23.83
CA LEU A 245 -7.42 -0.75 22.92
C LEU A 245 -7.90 -0.61 21.47
N ALA A 246 -7.11 0.06 20.63
CA ALA A 246 -7.38 0.02 19.20
C ALA A 246 -7.38 -1.44 18.71
N PRO A 247 -8.29 -1.84 17.82
CA PRO A 247 -8.36 -3.21 17.32
C PRO A 247 -7.07 -3.59 16.57
N LEU A 248 -6.65 -4.83 16.78
CA LEU A 248 -5.47 -5.41 16.13
C LEU A 248 -5.90 -6.38 15.03
N PHE A 249 -5.49 -6.09 13.80
CA PHE A 249 -5.58 -7.00 12.68
C PHE A 249 -4.23 -7.71 12.50
N LYS A 250 -4.20 -9.03 12.70
CA LYS A 250 -2.97 -9.83 12.57
C LYS A 250 -3.02 -10.71 11.33
N VAL A 251 -2.05 -10.51 10.44
CA VAL A 251 -1.87 -11.36 9.25
C VAL A 251 -0.93 -12.52 9.59
N PRO A 252 -1.39 -13.77 9.49
CA PRO A 252 -0.56 -14.94 9.79
C PRO A 252 0.37 -15.27 8.62
N GLY A 253 1.60 -15.65 8.95
CA GLY A 253 2.51 -16.40 8.08
C GLY A 253 3.44 -15.59 7.19
N ARG A 254 4.61 -16.20 6.94
CA ARG A 254 5.53 -15.86 5.85
C ARG A 254 5.06 -16.57 4.59
N THR A 255 5.33 -15.97 3.44
CA THR A 255 5.16 -16.65 2.14
C THR A 255 6.15 -17.81 1.99
N HIS A 256 7.35 -17.71 2.59
CA HIS A 256 8.41 -18.72 2.54
C HIS A 256 9.19 -18.81 3.87
N PRO A 257 9.66 -20.00 4.29
CA PRO A 257 10.54 -20.13 5.46
C PRO A 257 11.88 -19.44 5.20
N VAL A 258 12.50 -18.91 6.26
CA VAL A 258 13.83 -18.31 6.22
C VAL A 258 14.69 -19.03 7.26
N GLU A 259 15.72 -19.72 6.80
CA GLU A 259 16.72 -20.34 7.67
C GLU A 259 17.76 -19.29 8.08
N VAL A 260 18.18 -19.31 9.34
CA VAL A 260 19.08 -18.31 9.93
C VAL A 260 20.35 -19.01 10.39
N PHE A 261 21.48 -18.61 9.83
CA PHE A 261 22.81 -19.08 10.20
C PHE A 261 23.56 -17.98 10.96
N TYR A 262 24.25 -18.36 12.04
CA TYR A 262 25.03 -17.46 12.87
C TYR A 262 26.52 -17.82 12.78
N MET A 263 27.38 -16.80 12.85
CA MET A 263 28.82 -17.01 13.03
C MET A 263 29.07 -17.68 14.38
N GLN A 264 29.98 -18.66 14.40
CA GLN A 264 30.36 -19.35 15.65
C GLN A 264 31.22 -18.47 16.55
N GLU A 265 32.06 -17.61 15.95
CA GLU A 265 32.97 -16.71 16.65
C GLU A 265 32.75 -15.25 16.17
N PRO A 266 33.00 -14.24 17.02
CA PRO A 266 32.90 -12.84 16.62
C PRO A 266 33.97 -12.45 15.59
N GLU A 267 33.57 -11.88 14.46
CA GLU A 267 34.50 -11.35 13.46
C GLU A 267 34.66 -9.83 13.65
N PRO A 268 35.88 -9.32 13.90
CA PRO A 268 36.10 -7.88 14.08
C PRO A 268 35.98 -7.09 12.77
N ASP A 269 36.37 -7.68 11.64
CA ASP A 269 36.23 -7.08 10.31
C ASP A 269 35.00 -7.65 9.60
N TYR A 270 33.84 -7.05 9.87
CA TYR A 270 32.57 -7.51 9.30
C TYR A 270 32.49 -7.30 7.78
N VAL A 271 33.24 -6.34 7.21
CA VAL A 271 33.21 -6.04 5.77
C VAL A 271 33.90 -7.15 4.99
N GLU A 272 35.06 -7.57 5.49
CA GLU A 272 35.79 -8.71 4.92
C GLU A 272 35.00 -10.01 5.10
N ALA A 273 34.44 -10.25 6.29
CA ALA A 273 33.58 -11.41 6.56
C ALA A 273 32.37 -11.46 5.61
N ALA A 274 31.71 -10.32 5.40
CA ALA A 274 30.57 -10.18 4.50
C ALA A 274 30.95 -10.49 3.06
N THR A 275 32.05 -9.89 2.57
CA THR A 275 32.56 -10.12 1.21
C THR A 275 32.90 -11.59 0.97
N ARG A 276 33.62 -12.21 1.92
CA ARG A 276 33.93 -13.65 1.91
C ARG A 276 32.66 -14.51 1.88
N THR A 277 31.66 -14.15 2.68
CA THR A 277 30.38 -14.89 2.74
C THR A 277 29.63 -14.81 1.42
N VAL A 278 29.57 -13.64 0.77
CA VAL A 278 28.96 -13.49 -0.56
C VAL A 278 29.63 -14.39 -1.59
N LEU A 279 30.96 -14.41 -1.63
CA LEU A 279 31.72 -15.24 -2.57
C LEU A 279 31.55 -16.74 -2.28
N MET A 280 31.50 -17.13 -1.01
CA MET A 280 31.22 -18.51 -0.60
C MET A 280 29.83 -18.95 -1.09
N ILE A 281 28.79 -18.15 -0.83
CA ILE A 281 27.42 -18.44 -1.29
C ILE A 281 27.40 -18.55 -2.82
N HIS A 282 28.01 -17.60 -3.53
CA HIS A 282 28.03 -17.61 -5.00
C HIS A 282 28.66 -18.87 -5.60
N ARG A 283 29.65 -19.46 -4.91
CA ARG A 283 30.38 -20.65 -5.38
C ARG A 283 29.75 -21.98 -4.95
N ALA A 284 29.09 -22.01 -3.80
CA ALA A 284 28.67 -23.26 -3.16
C ALA A 284 27.14 -23.48 -3.13
N GLU A 285 26.34 -22.42 -3.20
CA GLU A 285 24.89 -22.50 -3.04
C GLU A 285 24.16 -22.56 -4.39
N ASP A 286 22.92 -23.05 -4.35
CA ASP A 286 22.02 -23.13 -5.49
C ASP A 286 21.64 -21.73 -6.04
N PRO A 287 21.08 -21.64 -7.26
CA PRO A 287 20.70 -20.37 -7.87
C PRO A 287 19.77 -19.50 -6.99
N GLY A 288 20.22 -18.27 -6.70
CA GLY A 288 19.46 -17.25 -5.99
C GLY A 288 20.25 -15.93 -5.89
N ASP A 289 19.54 -14.80 -5.84
CA ASP A 289 20.17 -13.48 -5.67
C ASP A 289 20.63 -13.28 -4.22
N ILE A 290 21.74 -12.55 -4.03
CA ILE A 290 22.29 -12.22 -2.72
C ILE A 290 22.04 -10.75 -2.40
N LEU A 291 21.45 -10.47 -1.24
CA LEU A 291 21.29 -9.13 -0.69
C LEU A 291 22.22 -8.93 0.51
N LEU A 292 23.25 -8.11 0.35
CA LEU A 292 24.19 -7.75 1.40
C LEU A 292 23.87 -6.37 1.99
N PHE A 293 23.83 -6.28 3.33
CA PHE A 293 23.68 -5.01 4.06
C PHE A 293 25.02 -4.56 4.64
N LEU A 294 25.43 -3.33 4.32
CA LEU A 294 26.62 -2.65 4.86
C LEU A 294 26.23 -1.25 5.36
N THR A 295 27.15 -0.53 6.01
CA THR A 295 26.78 0.65 6.79
C THR A 295 26.85 1.97 6.01
N GLY A 296 27.61 2.04 4.92
CA GLY A 296 27.82 3.29 4.18
C GLY A 296 28.16 3.09 2.71
N GLU A 297 28.00 4.16 1.93
CA GLU A 297 28.24 4.16 0.48
C GLU A 297 29.67 3.74 0.13
N GLU A 298 30.68 4.30 0.79
CA GLU A 298 32.09 3.97 0.56
C GLU A 298 32.39 2.48 0.82
N GLU A 299 31.86 1.92 1.91
CA GLU A 299 31.99 0.47 2.21
C GLU A 299 31.31 -0.39 1.14
N ILE A 300 30.13 0.03 0.68
CA ILE A 300 29.36 -0.67 -0.36
C ILE A 300 30.12 -0.66 -1.68
N GLU A 301 30.66 0.48 -2.10
CA GLU A 301 31.39 0.61 -3.36
C GLU A 301 32.69 -0.22 -3.34
N ASP A 302 33.47 -0.17 -2.25
CA ASP A 302 34.69 -0.97 -2.13
C ASP A 302 34.40 -2.47 -2.10
N SER A 303 33.38 -2.90 -1.35
CA SER A 303 32.94 -4.30 -1.32
C SER A 303 32.45 -4.76 -2.68
N CYS A 304 31.66 -3.94 -3.39
CA CYS A 304 31.23 -4.26 -4.76
C CYS A 304 32.41 -4.43 -5.72
N ARG A 305 33.44 -3.58 -5.60
CA ARG A 305 34.65 -3.68 -6.41
C ARG A 305 35.41 -4.98 -6.13
N LYS A 306 35.61 -5.32 -4.85
CA LYS A 306 36.29 -6.56 -4.42
C LYS A 306 35.52 -7.81 -4.88
N ILE A 307 34.22 -7.87 -4.63
CA ILE A 307 33.38 -9.00 -5.03
C ILE A 307 33.43 -9.23 -6.53
N LYS A 308 33.33 -8.17 -7.35
CA LYS A 308 33.43 -8.29 -8.82
C LYS A 308 34.78 -8.84 -9.27
N LEU A 309 35.87 -8.32 -8.69
CA LEU A 309 37.22 -8.78 -9.01
C LEU A 309 37.42 -10.26 -8.69
N GLU A 310 36.89 -10.73 -7.55
CA GLU A 310 37.10 -12.10 -7.08
C GLU A 310 36.09 -13.13 -7.61
N ALA A 311 34.90 -12.69 -8.01
CA ALA A 311 33.91 -13.55 -8.66
C ALA A 311 34.33 -13.91 -10.09
N ASP A 312 35.01 -12.99 -10.79
CA ASP A 312 35.47 -13.17 -12.17
C ASP A 312 36.81 -13.93 -12.27
N ASP A 313 37.46 -14.26 -11.14
CA ASP A 313 38.73 -15.00 -11.14
C ASP A 313 38.51 -16.52 -11.02
N PRO A 314 38.67 -17.31 -12.11
CA PRO A 314 38.50 -18.75 -12.09
C PRO A 314 39.64 -19.51 -11.39
N THR A 315 40.71 -18.83 -10.95
CA THR A 315 41.89 -19.47 -10.36
C THR A 315 41.95 -19.44 -8.83
N THR A 316 41.02 -18.76 -8.18
CA THR A 316 41.05 -18.54 -6.73
C THR A 316 40.38 -19.69 -5.96
N THR A 317 41.11 -20.81 -5.85
CA THR A 317 40.78 -21.91 -4.93
C THR A 317 41.47 -21.65 -3.59
N TYR A 318 40.77 -21.05 -2.63
CA TYR A 318 41.24 -21.02 -1.24
C TYR A 318 40.53 -22.12 -0.46
N PHE A 319 41.32 -23.05 0.04
CA PHE A 319 40.92 -24.12 0.97
C PHE A 319 40.67 -23.56 2.37
#